data_AF-A0A7S2I584-F1
#
_entry.id   AF-A0A7S2I584-F1
#
_cell.length_a   1.000
_cell.length_b   1.000
_cell.length_c   1.000
_cell.angle_alpha   90.00
_cell.angle_beta   90.00
_cell.angle_gamma   90.00
#
_symmetry.space_group_name_H-M   'P 1'
#
loop_
_entity.id
_entity.type
_entity.pdbx_description
1 polymer ?
#
loop_
_entity_poly.entity_id
_entity_poly.type
_entity_poly.pdbx_seq_one_letter_code
_entity_poly.pdbx_strand_id
1 'polypeptide(L)'
;EKAAPHLVHSALREIAMWARRCGAPPLWPSRVKVFIQSFMTAALGVAVFNYMTSADVGYMDLTMPRYEEALCLTEWPLRHEHSSWFTQDMWIDWMSYHTNMLAFIEEHMCNASHTVMDSCSTINVPLHDMQRKLGIPLGRTSEYSTDNDVLEVYALIFLYFTLCLWVAVVIHDFTLLSRRNKGVALDMRGVNKHFPCFGKLFALMGFKAWRSRVAACRGALKFIFIMLAPLVIVWSIAVFFVIVLPSCLILFLRYPIRLGRLQIFVLCLLITTLCLVMSVQLIYQLGKMDARPRYAVTWEAGSCQCGCVFSFKSSGILQILTMAVVIGYKAVMLAFRCLKGLRRSNWANLMTVMFAIPLTVYPAEWLQPDGKPIKFRQEGDPVQGEPAFDPFAMMDEQPNSASTTCDLRPSSAKDNPSKQHADPTGKRFSAPRIPTVQLQEAQIRHEEIGCCGFPYLAKVGADDEDEEDLEAEQRPEDPPARESKEEEVTL
;
A
#
# COMPACT_ATOMS: atom_id res chain seq x y z
N GLU A 1 -49.34 -7.41 27.36
CA GLU A 1 -49.11 -6.96 25.96
C GLU A 1 -48.49 -5.56 25.76
N LYS A 2 -48.26 -4.72 26.79
CA LYS A 2 -47.73 -3.35 26.58
C LYS A 2 -46.30 -3.09 27.09
N ALA A 3 -45.36 -4.03 26.93
CA ALA A 3 -43.97 -3.89 27.43
C ALA A 3 -42.87 -4.11 26.36
N ALA A 4 -43.20 -4.14 25.07
CA ALA A 4 -42.26 -4.46 24.00
C ALA A 4 -41.45 -3.29 23.35
N PRO A 5 -41.87 -2.00 23.36
CA PRO A 5 -41.17 -1.00 22.54
C PRO A 5 -39.83 -0.51 23.12
N HIS A 6 -39.60 -0.61 24.44
CA HIS A 6 -38.36 -0.15 25.06
C HIS A 6 -37.15 -1.08 24.82
N LEU A 7 -37.38 -2.39 24.70
CA LEU A 7 -36.32 -3.38 24.47
C LEU A 7 -35.78 -3.33 23.03
N VAL A 8 -36.62 -3.00 22.05
CA VAL A 8 -36.18 -2.84 20.66
C VAL A 8 -35.32 -1.58 20.50
N HIS A 9 -35.65 -0.49 21.19
CA HIS A 9 -34.84 0.72 21.18
C HIS A 9 -33.50 0.57 21.93
N SER A 10 -33.42 -0.23 23.01
CA SER A 10 -32.15 -0.51 23.68
C SER A 10 -31.25 -1.44 22.85
N ALA A 11 -31.82 -2.46 22.20
CA ALA A 11 -31.10 -3.34 21.29
C ALA A 11 -30.59 -2.61 20.04
N LEU A 12 -31.37 -1.67 19.47
CA LEU A 12 -30.92 -0.82 18.37
C LEU A 12 -29.88 0.22 18.81
N ARG A 13 -29.96 0.76 20.04
CA ARG A 13 -28.88 1.59 20.65
C ARG A 13 -27.61 0.78 20.87
N GLU A 14 -27.70 -0.51 21.13
CA GLU A 14 -26.52 -1.37 21.26
C GLU A 14 -25.83 -1.68 19.93
N ILE A 15 -26.47 -1.47 18.79
CA ILE A 15 -25.80 -1.53 17.48
C ILE A 15 -24.97 -0.26 17.20
N ALA A 16 -25.05 0.76 18.07
CA ALA A 16 -24.22 1.96 17.96
C ALA A 16 -22.73 1.58 17.85
N MET A 17 -22.13 1.91 16.69
CA MET A 17 -20.73 1.62 16.39
C MET A 17 -19.86 2.01 17.58
N TRP A 18 -18.93 1.13 17.99
CA TRP A 18 -18.01 1.43 19.10
C TRP A 18 -17.23 2.75 18.86
N ALA A 19 -17.00 3.08 17.60
CA ALA A 19 -16.56 4.39 17.13
C ALA A 19 -17.24 5.57 17.84
N ARG A 20 -18.56 5.53 18.05
CA ARG A 20 -19.32 6.60 18.76
C ARG A 20 -18.90 6.77 20.21
N ARG A 21 -18.34 5.73 20.84
CA ARG A 21 -17.79 5.81 22.21
C ARG A 21 -16.36 6.37 22.24
N CYS A 22 -15.68 6.44 21.10
CA CYS A 22 -14.37 7.07 20.95
C CYS A 22 -14.50 8.50 20.44
N GLY A 23 -15.65 9.15 20.69
CA GLY A 23 -15.86 10.51 20.25
C GLY A 23 -16.01 10.66 18.74
N ALA A 24 -16.47 9.65 18.02
CA ALA A 24 -16.85 9.84 16.63
C ALA A 24 -18.13 10.68 16.53
N PRO A 25 -18.20 11.72 15.67
CA PRO A 25 -19.43 12.48 15.46
C PRO A 25 -20.64 11.58 15.18
N PRO A 26 -21.87 11.97 15.54
CA PRO A 26 -23.06 11.19 15.17
C PRO A 26 -23.17 10.98 13.64
N LEU A 27 -22.52 11.86 12.87
CA LEU A 27 -22.36 11.83 11.40
C LEU A 27 -21.02 11.22 10.91
N TRP A 28 -20.18 10.69 11.80
CA TRP A 28 -18.96 9.95 11.43
C TRP A 28 -19.30 8.73 10.60
N PRO A 29 -18.40 8.30 9.68
CA PRO A 29 -18.82 7.63 8.49
C PRO A 29 -19.61 6.40 8.86
N SER A 30 -20.92 6.46 8.58
CA SER A 30 -21.75 5.28 8.49
C SER A 30 -21.01 4.27 7.63
N ARG A 31 -21.27 2.98 7.83
CA ARG A 31 -20.78 1.90 6.93
C ARG A 31 -20.92 2.29 5.45
N VAL A 32 -21.98 3.04 5.13
CA VAL A 32 -22.25 3.65 3.83
C VAL A 32 -21.17 4.66 3.39
N LYS A 33 -20.71 5.60 4.23
CA LYS A 33 -19.67 6.57 3.85
C LYS A 33 -18.30 5.90 3.65
N VAL A 34 -17.90 4.93 4.48
CA VAL A 34 -16.69 4.12 4.24
C VAL A 34 -16.79 3.39 2.90
N PHE A 35 -17.94 2.79 2.63
CA PHE A 35 -18.20 2.11 1.36
C PHE A 35 -18.14 3.08 0.16
N ILE A 36 -18.81 4.23 0.23
CA ILE A 36 -18.77 5.28 -0.81
C ILE A 36 -17.34 5.82 -1.02
N GLN A 37 -16.59 6.08 0.06
CA GLN A 37 -15.20 6.54 -0.06
C GLN A 37 -14.30 5.47 -0.66
N SER A 38 -14.53 4.19 -0.35
CA SER A 38 -13.79 3.09 -0.98
C SER A 38 -14.02 3.02 -2.49
N PHE A 39 -15.24 3.35 -2.97
CA PHE A 39 -15.51 3.40 -4.41
C PHE A 39 -14.67 4.43 -5.13
N MET A 40 -14.26 5.53 -4.49
CA MET A 40 -13.37 6.50 -5.14
C MET A 40 -12.00 5.90 -5.47
N THR A 41 -11.51 4.96 -4.66
CA THR A 41 -10.27 4.21 -4.95
C THR A 41 -10.46 3.29 -6.15
N ALA A 42 -11.59 2.58 -6.24
CA ALA A 42 -11.91 1.73 -7.40
C ALA A 42 -12.13 2.57 -8.68
N ALA A 43 -12.85 3.69 -8.57
CA ALA A 43 -13.12 4.61 -9.67
C ALA A 43 -11.84 5.20 -10.24
N LEU A 44 -10.84 5.49 -9.40
CA LEU A 44 -9.51 5.90 -9.88
C LEU A 44 -8.86 4.81 -10.73
N GLY A 45 -8.92 3.55 -10.32
CA GLY A 45 -8.40 2.43 -11.10
C GLY A 45 -9.10 2.26 -12.45
N VAL A 46 -10.44 2.34 -12.45
CA VAL A 46 -11.25 2.30 -13.68
C VAL A 46 -10.95 3.50 -14.59
N ALA A 47 -10.78 4.70 -14.02
CA ALA A 47 -10.43 5.90 -14.79
C ALA A 47 -9.05 5.78 -15.43
N VAL A 48 -8.05 5.23 -14.72
CA VAL A 48 -6.71 4.97 -15.27
C VAL A 48 -6.76 3.91 -16.36
N PHE A 49 -7.49 2.82 -16.13
CA PHE A 49 -7.70 1.78 -17.13
C PHE A 49 -8.36 2.34 -18.38
N ASN A 50 -9.48 3.07 -18.23
CA ASN A 50 -10.17 3.71 -19.33
C ASN A 50 -9.23 4.68 -20.04
N TYR A 51 -8.49 5.53 -19.33
CA TYR A 51 -7.56 6.46 -19.95
C TYR A 51 -6.47 5.78 -20.80
N MET A 52 -5.91 4.66 -20.34
CA MET A 52 -4.85 3.93 -21.05
C MET A 52 -5.36 3.05 -22.19
N THR A 53 -6.63 2.63 -22.14
CA THR A 53 -7.28 1.79 -23.18
C THR A 53 -8.08 2.63 -24.19
N SER A 54 -8.69 3.73 -23.76
CA SER A 54 -9.41 4.68 -24.61
C SER A 54 -8.46 5.65 -25.31
N ALA A 55 -7.28 5.17 -25.72
CA ALA A 55 -6.41 5.96 -26.59
C ALA A 55 -7.18 6.27 -27.87
N ASP A 56 -7.41 7.55 -28.13
CA ASP A 56 -7.98 8.09 -29.35
C ASP A 56 -6.89 8.58 -30.32
N VAL A 57 -7.34 9.01 -31.51
CA VAL A 57 -6.49 9.60 -32.55
C VAL A 57 -5.77 10.86 -32.05
N GLY A 58 -6.32 11.58 -31.06
CA GLY A 58 -5.74 12.78 -30.47
C GLY A 58 -4.45 12.53 -29.68
N TYR A 59 -4.21 11.30 -29.22
CA TYR A 59 -2.93 10.92 -28.61
C TYR A 59 -1.86 10.52 -29.61
N MET A 60 -2.17 10.45 -30.90
CA MET A 60 -1.24 10.03 -31.95
C MET A 60 -0.48 11.23 -32.53
N ASP A 61 0.78 11.02 -32.90
CA ASP A 61 1.56 11.99 -33.65
C ASP A 61 1.32 11.80 -35.16
N LEU A 62 0.25 12.43 -35.65
CA LEU A 62 -0.15 12.35 -37.05
C LEU A 62 0.84 12.99 -38.02
N THR A 63 1.84 13.73 -37.52
CA THR A 63 2.82 14.42 -38.37
C THR A 63 3.92 13.50 -38.89
N MET A 64 4.13 12.36 -38.23
CA MET A 64 5.20 11.41 -38.54
C MET A 64 4.66 9.99 -38.65
N PRO A 65 4.05 9.61 -39.80
CA PRO A 65 3.64 8.24 -40.03
C PRO A 65 4.88 7.33 -40.07
N ARG A 66 4.74 6.09 -39.59
CA ARG A 66 5.85 5.12 -39.63
C ARG A 66 6.16 4.66 -41.05
N TYR A 67 5.13 4.56 -41.87
CA TYR A 67 5.20 4.16 -43.28
C TYR A 67 4.48 5.22 -44.11
N GLU A 68 5.02 5.55 -45.28
CA GLU A 68 4.39 6.53 -46.17
C GLU A 68 3.13 5.97 -46.84
N GLU A 69 3.06 4.66 -47.06
CA GLU A 69 1.94 3.99 -47.74
C GLU A 69 0.88 3.54 -46.73
N ALA A 70 -0.40 3.76 -47.06
CA ALA A 70 -1.52 3.16 -46.33
C ALA A 70 -1.61 1.65 -46.62
N LEU A 71 -1.85 0.85 -45.59
CA LEU A 71 -2.13 -0.58 -45.75
C LEU A 71 -3.65 -0.79 -45.79
N CYS A 72 -4.15 -1.62 -46.70
CA CYS A 72 -5.57 -1.93 -46.81
C CYS A 72 -5.81 -3.44 -46.67
N LEU A 73 -6.69 -3.80 -45.74
CA LEU A 73 -7.05 -5.18 -45.41
C LEU A 73 -8.55 -5.39 -45.54
N THR A 74 -9.00 -6.64 -45.63
CA THR A 74 -10.41 -6.99 -45.55
C THR A 74 -10.98 -6.72 -44.16
N GLU A 75 -10.19 -7.01 -43.12
CA GLU A 75 -10.51 -6.75 -41.73
C GLU A 75 -9.25 -6.30 -40.98
N TRP A 76 -9.32 -5.15 -40.30
CA TRP A 76 -8.24 -4.67 -39.46
C TRP A 76 -8.48 -5.10 -38.02
N PRO A 77 -7.51 -5.74 -37.35
CA PRO A 77 -7.68 -6.09 -35.94
C PRO A 77 -7.73 -4.82 -35.09
N LEU A 78 -8.91 -4.49 -34.54
CA LEU A 78 -9.10 -3.32 -33.71
C LEU A 78 -8.73 -3.60 -32.26
N ARG A 79 -8.09 -2.63 -31.62
CA ARG A 79 -7.79 -2.69 -30.20
C ARG A 79 -9.08 -2.65 -29.39
N HIS A 80 -9.18 -3.47 -28.35
CA HIS A 80 -10.33 -3.51 -27.43
C HIS A 80 -11.69 -3.85 -28.06
N GLU A 81 -11.74 -4.42 -29.25
CA GLU A 81 -12.99 -4.96 -29.82
C GLU A 81 -13.30 -6.36 -29.29
N HIS A 82 -12.27 -7.11 -28.90
CA HIS A 82 -12.44 -8.44 -28.31
C HIS A 82 -13.07 -8.35 -26.92
N SER A 83 -14.32 -8.82 -26.84
CA SER A 83 -15.26 -8.70 -25.73
C SER A 83 -14.82 -9.31 -24.39
N SER A 84 -13.66 -9.97 -24.31
CA SER A 84 -12.99 -10.22 -23.03
C SER A 84 -11.57 -10.76 -23.23
N TRP A 85 -10.58 -10.20 -22.53
CA TRP A 85 -9.24 -10.80 -22.30
C TRP A 85 -9.25 -12.21 -21.68
N PHE A 86 -10.44 -12.74 -21.43
CA PHE A 86 -10.68 -14.02 -20.80
C PHE A 86 -11.14 -15.12 -21.78
N THR A 87 -11.35 -14.80 -23.07
CA THR A 87 -11.65 -15.84 -24.08
C THR A 87 -10.36 -16.44 -24.62
N GLN A 88 -10.33 -17.78 -24.71
CA GLN A 88 -9.18 -18.53 -25.23
C GLN A 88 -8.90 -18.18 -26.70
N ASP A 89 -9.94 -18.05 -27.52
CA ASP A 89 -9.81 -17.77 -28.96
C ASP A 89 -9.04 -16.46 -29.20
N MET A 90 -9.28 -15.43 -28.38
CA MET A 90 -8.55 -14.18 -28.51
C MET A 90 -7.05 -14.33 -28.19
N TRP A 91 -6.68 -15.17 -27.23
CA TRP A 91 -5.26 -15.44 -26.97
C TRP A 91 -4.61 -16.18 -28.13
N ILE A 92 -5.35 -17.07 -28.79
CA ILE A 92 -4.88 -17.77 -29.99
C ILE A 92 -4.72 -16.79 -31.14
N ASP A 93 -5.69 -15.91 -31.37
CA ASP A 93 -5.63 -14.88 -32.42
C ASP A 93 -4.51 -13.87 -32.16
N TRP A 94 -4.40 -13.38 -30.93
CA TRP A 94 -3.31 -12.50 -30.49
C TRP A 94 -1.95 -13.17 -30.69
N MET A 95 -1.79 -14.44 -30.29
CA MET A 95 -0.53 -15.17 -30.44
C MET A 95 -0.22 -15.51 -31.91
N SER A 96 -1.24 -15.86 -32.70
CA SER A 96 -1.13 -16.13 -34.13
C SER A 96 -0.69 -14.87 -34.89
N TYR A 97 -1.33 -13.75 -34.56
CA TYR A 97 -0.96 -12.43 -35.06
C TYR A 97 0.50 -12.08 -34.74
N HIS A 98 0.94 -12.33 -33.50
CA HIS A 98 2.32 -12.06 -33.07
C HIS A 98 3.36 -12.98 -33.74
N THR A 99 3.00 -14.23 -34.05
CA THR A 99 3.94 -15.18 -34.65
C THR A 99 3.96 -15.13 -36.17
N ASN A 100 2.84 -14.79 -36.81
CA ASN A 100 2.63 -14.89 -38.26
C ASN A 100 2.07 -13.59 -38.89
N MET A 101 2.49 -12.41 -38.39
CA MET A 101 1.99 -11.10 -38.86
C MET A 101 2.05 -10.94 -40.39
N LEU A 102 3.14 -11.37 -41.04
CA LEU A 102 3.28 -11.28 -42.50
C LEU A 102 2.27 -12.14 -43.24
N ALA A 103 2.06 -13.38 -42.78
CA ALA A 103 1.06 -14.27 -43.38
C ALA A 103 -0.36 -13.71 -43.20
N PHE A 104 -0.64 -13.13 -42.03
CA PHE A 104 -1.93 -12.45 -41.78
C PHE A 104 -2.15 -11.29 -42.75
N ILE A 105 -1.15 -10.41 -42.93
CA ILE A 105 -1.22 -9.28 -43.87
C ILE A 105 -1.42 -9.77 -45.31
N GLU A 106 -0.73 -10.84 -45.72
CA GLU A 106 -0.85 -11.41 -47.06
C GLU A 106 -2.23 -12.02 -47.31
N GLU A 107 -2.76 -12.77 -46.35
CA GLU A 107 -4.08 -13.41 -46.42
C GLU A 107 -5.23 -12.39 -46.46
N HIS A 108 -5.11 -11.30 -45.70
CA HIS A 108 -6.18 -10.29 -45.57
C HIS A 108 -5.99 -9.09 -46.49
N MET A 109 -5.01 -9.10 -47.40
CA MET A 109 -4.73 -7.96 -48.27
C MET A 109 -5.90 -7.65 -49.20
N CYS A 110 -6.31 -6.38 -49.26
CA CYS A 110 -7.46 -5.95 -50.04
C CYS A 110 -7.03 -4.94 -51.11
N ASN A 111 -7.34 -5.22 -52.38
CA ASN A 111 -7.02 -4.35 -53.50
C ASN A 111 -8.00 -3.17 -53.60
N ALA A 112 -7.80 -2.14 -52.78
CA ALA A 112 -8.55 -0.89 -52.87
C ALA A 112 -7.97 0.00 -53.99
N SER A 113 -8.55 -0.07 -55.19
CA SER A 113 -8.00 0.54 -56.41
C SER A 113 -7.81 2.07 -56.39
N HIS A 114 -8.44 2.80 -55.46
CA HIS A 114 -8.41 4.26 -55.41
C HIS A 114 -7.68 4.87 -54.20
N THR A 115 -7.41 4.11 -53.14
CA THR A 115 -6.80 4.63 -51.89
C THR A 115 -5.34 4.23 -51.70
N VAL A 116 -4.81 3.29 -52.49
CA VAL A 116 -3.43 2.77 -52.35
C VAL A 116 -2.36 3.78 -52.78
N MET A 117 -2.73 4.85 -53.50
CA MET A 117 -1.77 5.86 -54.00
C MET A 117 -1.56 7.04 -53.04
N ASP A 118 -2.42 7.21 -52.04
CA ASP A 118 -2.32 8.35 -51.13
C ASP A 118 -1.33 8.06 -49.99
N SER A 119 -0.46 9.02 -49.72
CA SER A 119 0.47 8.93 -48.59
C SER A 119 -0.28 9.10 -47.26
N CYS A 120 0.13 8.36 -46.22
CA CYS A 120 -0.34 8.54 -44.84
C CYS A 120 -0.16 9.96 -44.30
N SER A 121 0.70 10.77 -44.92
CA SER A 121 0.90 12.18 -44.58
C SER A 121 -0.14 13.13 -45.19
N THR A 122 -0.79 12.74 -46.29
CA THR A 122 -1.70 13.58 -47.08
C THR A 122 -3.11 13.03 -47.19
N ILE A 123 -3.38 11.86 -46.63
CA ILE A 123 -4.66 11.18 -46.77
C ILE A 123 -5.81 11.90 -46.04
N ASN A 124 -6.95 12.03 -46.71
CA ASN A 124 -8.15 12.60 -46.14
C ASN A 124 -9.01 11.49 -45.54
N VAL A 125 -9.01 11.38 -44.21
CA VAL A 125 -9.83 10.41 -43.47
C VAL A 125 -11.15 11.06 -43.02
N PRO A 126 -12.31 10.44 -43.28
CA PRO A 126 -13.59 10.94 -42.78
C PRO A 126 -13.59 11.08 -41.25
N LEU A 127 -14.12 12.18 -40.72
CA LEU A 127 -14.09 12.45 -39.27
C LEU A 127 -14.86 11.39 -38.44
N HIS A 128 -15.88 10.76 -39.02
CA HIS A 128 -16.62 9.68 -38.34
C HIS A 128 -15.76 8.42 -38.16
N ASP A 129 -14.85 8.13 -39.11
CA ASP A 129 -13.92 7.02 -39.01
C ASP A 129 -12.82 7.29 -37.96
N MET A 130 -12.47 8.55 -37.72
CA MET A 130 -11.53 8.91 -36.64
C MET A 130 -12.07 8.63 -35.24
N GLN A 131 -13.38 8.37 -35.07
CA GLN A 131 -13.96 7.94 -33.80
C GLN A 131 -13.85 6.42 -33.57
N ARG A 132 -13.41 5.66 -34.58
CA ARG A 132 -13.19 4.21 -34.43
C ARG A 132 -12.04 3.95 -33.46
N LYS A 133 -12.07 2.77 -32.85
CA LYS A 133 -10.99 2.32 -31.97
C LYS A 133 -9.71 2.21 -32.79
N LEU A 134 -8.58 2.54 -32.16
CA LEU A 134 -7.28 2.40 -32.80
C LEU A 134 -7.04 0.93 -33.17
N GLY A 135 -6.48 0.71 -34.36
CA GLY A 135 -6.06 -0.61 -34.82
C GLY A 135 -4.71 -1.02 -34.24
N ILE A 136 -4.45 -2.33 -34.23
CA ILE A 136 -3.12 -2.87 -33.94
C ILE A 136 -2.16 -2.42 -35.07
N PRO A 137 -0.93 -1.97 -34.75
CA PRO A 137 -0.01 -1.49 -35.77
C PRO A 137 0.52 -2.63 -36.65
N LEU A 138 0.25 -2.54 -37.95
CA LEU A 138 0.69 -3.49 -38.98
C LEU A 138 1.77 -2.86 -39.87
N GLY A 139 2.79 -3.64 -40.24
CA GLY A 139 3.87 -3.16 -41.09
C GLY A 139 4.45 -4.26 -41.97
N ARG A 140 4.93 -3.91 -43.17
CA ARG A 140 5.58 -4.86 -44.09
C ARG A 140 6.97 -5.30 -43.62
N THR A 141 7.60 -4.51 -42.76
CA THR A 141 8.87 -4.89 -42.13
C THR A 141 8.59 -5.79 -40.95
N SER A 142 9.25 -6.95 -40.87
CA SER A 142 9.08 -8.01 -39.87
C SER A 142 9.36 -7.62 -38.40
N GLU A 143 9.52 -6.34 -38.10
CA GLU A 143 9.81 -5.84 -36.76
C GLU A 143 8.51 -5.44 -36.05
N TYR A 144 7.70 -6.44 -35.69
CA TYR A 144 6.71 -6.23 -34.65
C TYR A 144 7.44 -6.05 -33.32
N SER A 145 7.33 -4.87 -32.70
CA SER A 145 7.83 -4.67 -31.34
C SER A 145 6.72 -4.95 -30.33
N THR A 146 7.03 -5.75 -29.32
CA THR A 146 6.18 -5.97 -28.14
C THR A 146 5.91 -4.69 -27.36
N ASP A 147 6.63 -3.59 -27.66
CA ASP A 147 6.43 -2.27 -27.07
C ASP A 147 5.02 -1.68 -27.29
N ASN A 148 4.30 -2.12 -28.33
CA ASN A 148 2.97 -1.57 -28.67
C ASN A 148 1.88 -1.97 -27.67
N ASP A 149 2.00 -3.16 -27.07
CA ASP A 149 1.01 -3.71 -26.13
C ASP A 149 1.30 -3.34 -24.67
N VAL A 150 2.47 -2.76 -24.40
CA VAL A 150 2.95 -2.42 -23.05
C VAL A 150 1.92 -1.61 -22.27
N LEU A 151 1.32 -0.57 -22.88
CA LEU A 151 0.34 0.28 -22.20
C LEU A 151 -0.92 -0.50 -21.84
N GLU A 152 -1.37 -1.42 -22.68
CA GLU A 152 -2.54 -2.26 -22.41
C GLU A 152 -2.28 -3.24 -21.27
N VAL A 153 -1.13 -3.91 -21.33
CA VAL A 153 -0.69 -4.82 -20.28
C VAL A 153 -0.60 -4.09 -18.94
N TYR A 154 0.00 -2.89 -18.91
CA TYR A 154 0.00 -2.07 -17.69
C TYR A 154 -1.41 -1.71 -17.24
N ALA A 155 -2.29 -1.27 -18.13
CA ALA A 155 -3.66 -0.90 -17.79
C ALA A 155 -4.42 -2.06 -17.11
N LEU A 156 -4.30 -3.28 -17.64
CA LEU A 156 -4.93 -4.48 -17.09
C LEU A 156 -4.35 -4.87 -15.73
N ILE A 157 -3.02 -4.87 -15.61
CA ILE A 157 -2.34 -5.14 -14.33
C ILE A 157 -2.78 -4.11 -13.29
N PHE A 158 -2.88 -2.83 -13.69
CA PHE A 158 -3.31 -1.74 -12.81
C PHE A 158 -4.75 -1.91 -12.33
N LEU A 159 -5.65 -2.25 -13.26
CA LEU A 159 -7.05 -2.53 -12.96
C LEU A 159 -7.17 -3.68 -11.97
N TYR A 160 -6.46 -4.79 -12.23
CA TYR A 160 -6.44 -5.96 -11.34
C TYR A 160 -5.94 -5.59 -9.94
N PHE A 161 -4.77 -4.95 -9.82
CA PHE A 161 -4.23 -4.58 -8.51
C PHE A 161 -5.08 -3.55 -7.77
N THR A 162 -5.68 -2.59 -8.49
CA THR A 162 -6.57 -1.60 -7.87
C THR A 162 -7.87 -2.24 -7.39
N LEU A 163 -8.43 -3.20 -8.14
CA LEU A 163 -9.58 -3.99 -7.71
C LEU A 163 -9.24 -4.81 -6.46
N CYS A 164 -8.11 -5.53 -6.45
CA CYS A 164 -7.65 -6.28 -5.29
C CYS A 164 -7.42 -5.38 -4.06
N LEU A 165 -6.81 -4.21 -4.27
CA LEU A 165 -6.57 -3.23 -3.21
C LEU A 165 -7.88 -2.69 -2.64
N TRP A 166 -8.84 -2.36 -3.51
CA TRP A 166 -10.17 -1.91 -3.11
C TRP A 166 -10.86 -2.97 -2.24
N VAL A 167 -10.92 -4.22 -2.70
CA VAL A 167 -11.51 -5.33 -1.93
C VAL A 167 -10.80 -5.49 -0.57
N ALA A 168 -9.47 -5.45 -0.53
CA ALA A 168 -8.70 -5.56 0.70
C ALA A 168 -8.99 -4.41 1.68
N VAL A 169 -9.04 -3.17 1.19
CA VAL A 169 -9.38 -1.97 1.98
C VAL A 169 -10.80 -2.07 2.54
N VAL A 170 -11.77 -2.47 1.73
CA VAL A 170 -13.17 -2.64 2.15
C VAL A 170 -13.29 -3.69 3.25
N ILE A 171 -12.68 -4.88 3.06
CA ILE A 171 -12.70 -5.95 4.06
C ILE A 171 -12.03 -5.50 5.36
N HIS A 172 -10.88 -4.83 5.26
CA HIS A 172 -10.17 -4.30 6.42
C HIS A 172 -11.00 -3.29 7.20
N ASP A 173 -11.57 -2.29 6.53
CA ASP A 173 -12.32 -1.22 7.19
C ASP A 173 -13.62 -1.75 7.81
N PHE A 174 -14.33 -2.66 7.13
CA PHE A 174 -15.48 -3.34 7.73
C PHE A 174 -15.10 -4.22 8.93
N THR A 175 -13.92 -4.84 8.90
CA THR A 175 -13.39 -5.63 10.03
C THR A 175 -13.17 -4.73 11.24
N LEU A 176 -12.58 -3.55 11.06
CA LEU A 176 -12.39 -2.59 12.14
C LEU A 176 -13.74 -2.10 12.68
N LEU A 177 -14.71 -1.80 11.82
CA LEU A 177 -16.05 -1.37 12.24
C LEU A 177 -16.86 -2.48 12.95
N SER A 178 -16.47 -3.74 12.82
CA SER A 178 -17.13 -4.86 13.46
C SER A 178 -16.72 -5.00 14.93
N ARG A 179 -17.70 -4.91 15.85
CA ARG A 179 -17.47 -5.11 17.30
C ARG A 179 -16.85 -6.47 17.63
N ARG A 180 -17.23 -7.52 16.90
CA ARG A 180 -16.77 -8.90 17.15
C ARG A 180 -15.37 -9.16 16.59
N ASN A 181 -15.00 -8.50 15.49
CA ASN A 181 -13.81 -8.83 14.72
C ASN A 181 -12.66 -7.82 14.86
N LYS A 182 -12.86 -6.68 15.54
CA LYS A 182 -11.85 -5.62 15.64
C LYS A 182 -10.46 -6.08 16.13
N GLY A 183 -10.41 -7.04 17.05
CA GLY A 183 -9.16 -7.56 17.62
C GLY A 183 -8.54 -8.71 16.81
N VAL A 184 -9.14 -9.09 15.68
CA VAL A 184 -8.72 -10.25 14.88
C VAL A 184 -7.70 -9.87 13.80
N ALA A 185 -7.65 -8.59 13.41
CA ALA A 185 -6.64 -8.09 12.48
C ALA A 185 -5.25 -8.16 13.13
N LEU A 186 -4.35 -8.94 12.53
CA LEU A 186 -3.04 -9.21 13.11
C LEU A 186 -2.06 -8.07 12.82
N ASP A 187 -1.23 -7.76 13.81
CA ASP A 187 0.00 -6.98 13.62
C ASP A 187 1.15 -7.89 13.16
N MET A 188 2.32 -7.35 12.86
CA MET A 188 3.45 -8.14 12.35
C MET A 188 3.92 -9.22 13.34
N ARG A 189 3.82 -8.95 14.66
CA ARG A 189 4.10 -9.95 15.69
C ARG A 189 3.09 -11.09 15.65
N GLY A 190 1.80 -10.77 15.53
CA GLY A 190 0.71 -11.73 15.38
C GLY A 190 0.83 -12.54 14.09
N VAL A 191 1.21 -11.91 12.97
CA VAL A 191 1.48 -12.60 11.70
C VAL A 191 2.61 -13.62 11.90
N ASN A 192 3.74 -13.22 12.49
CA ASN A 192 4.86 -14.14 12.72
C ASN A 192 4.50 -15.28 13.70
N LYS A 193 3.66 -15.01 14.70
CA LYS A 193 3.21 -16.02 15.67
C LYS A 193 2.25 -17.03 15.06
N HIS A 194 1.28 -16.58 14.28
CA HIS A 194 0.26 -17.45 13.67
C HIS A 194 0.70 -18.07 12.34
N PHE A 195 1.64 -17.44 11.64
CA PHE A 195 2.16 -17.86 10.34
C PHE A 195 3.69 -17.83 10.37
N PRO A 196 4.35 -18.75 11.12
CA PRO A 196 5.81 -18.75 11.26
C PRO A 196 6.54 -18.97 9.93
N CYS A 197 5.89 -19.63 8.96
CA CYS A 197 6.41 -19.77 7.60
C CYS A 197 6.63 -18.40 6.92
N PHE A 198 5.83 -17.39 7.26
CA PHE A 198 5.94 -16.05 6.69
C PHE A 198 7.27 -15.39 7.04
N GLY A 199 7.70 -15.50 8.30
CA GLY A 199 9.01 -15.01 8.72
C GLY A 199 10.16 -15.70 7.97
N LYS A 200 10.03 -17.00 7.67
CA LYS A 200 11.01 -17.74 6.86
C LYS A 200 11.01 -17.27 5.40
N LEU A 201 9.84 -17.01 4.81
CA LEU A 201 9.73 -16.47 3.45
C LEU A 201 10.40 -15.10 3.31
N PHE A 202 10.18 -14.17 4.27
CA PHE A 202 10.87 -12.87 4.25
C PHE A 202 12.38 -12.99 4.50
N ALA A 203 12.83 -14.02 5.21
CA ALA A 203 14.26 -14.28 5.36
C ALA A 203 14.93 -14.68 4.04
N LEU A 204 14.20 -15.33 3.11
CA LEU A 204 14.71 -15.69 1.77
C LEU A 204 15.06 -14.49 0.90
N MET A 205 14.48 -13.31 1.18
CA MET A 205 14.87 -12.06 0.51
C MET A 205 16.34 -11.69 0.81
N GLY A 206 16.97 -12.27 1.83
CA GLY A 206 18.39 -12.06 2.12
C GLY A 206 18.73 -10.70 2.73
N PHE A 207 17.82 -9.73 2.75
CA PHE A 207 18.07 -8.36 3.21
C PHE A 207 18.59 -8.29 4.66
N LYS A 208 18.03 -9.10 5.57
CA LYS A 208 18.49 -9.16 6.97
C LYS A 208 19.92 -9.70 7.08
N ALA A 209 20.24 -10.77 6.34
CA ALA A 209 21.57 -11.35 6.32
C ALA A 209 22.58 -10.38 5.71
N TRP A 210 22.25 -9.77 4.57
CA TRP A 210 23.09 -8.77 3.92
C TRP A 210 23.37 -7.57 4.83
N ARG A 211 22.33 -6.96 5.43
CA ARG A 211 22.49 -5.84 6.36
C ARG A 211 23.37 -6.22 7.56
N SER A 212 23.18 -7.41 8.13
CA SER A 212 24.00 -7.89 9.24
C SER A 212 25.46 -8.04 8.84
N ARG A 213 25.75 -8.55 7.63
CA ARG A 213 27.12 -8.70 7.13
C ARG A 213 27.77 -7.36 6.80
N VAL A 214 27.05 -6.45 6.16
CA VAL A 214 27.52 -5.07 5.87
C VAL A 214 27.88 -4.33 7.16
N ALA A 215 27.06 -4.47 8.21
CA ALA A 215 27.31 -3.84 9.50
C ALA A 215 28.51 -4.46 10.25
N ALA A 216 28.73 -5.77 10.10
CA ALA A 216 29.83 -6.48 10.75
C ALA A 216 31.19 -6.28 10.06
N CYS A 217 31.22 -6.00 8.76
CA CYS A 217 32.47 -5.87 7.99
C CYS A 217 33.08 -4.47 8.11
N ARG A 218 34.42 -4.39 8.15
CA ARG A 218 35.19 -3.14 8.10
C ARG A 218 36.06 -3.09 6.83
N GLY A 219 36.48 -1.90 6.41
CA GLY A 219 37.42 -1.68 5.30
C GLY A 219 36.92 -2.17 3.94
N ALA A 220 37.82 -2.76 3.15
CA ALA A 220 37.57 -3.20 1.76
C ALA A 220 36.41 -4.21 1.64
N LEU A 221 36.23 -5.08 2.64
CA LEU A 221 35.15 -6.07 2.62
C LEU A 221 33.75 -5.43 2.68
N LYS A 222 33.61 -4.31 3.41
CA LYS A 222 32.37 -3.52 3.42
C LYS A 222 32.07 -2.95 2.04
N PHE A 223 33.10 -2.48 1.32
CA PHE A 223 32.95 -1.99 -0.05
C PHE A 223 32.48 -3.10 -0.99
N ILE A 224 33.06 -4.31 -0.91
CA ILE A 224 32.61 -5.49 -1.68
C ILE A 224 31.12 -5.79 -1.43
N PHE A 225 30.68 -5.81 -0.16
CA PHE A 225 29.26 -6.05 0.15
C PHE A 225 28.32 -4.94 -0.31
N ILE A 226 28.79 -3.68 -0.34
CA ILE A 226 28.04 -2.55 -0.92
C ILE A 226 27.95 -2.69 -2.44
N MET A 227 29.03 -3.09 -3.12
CA MET A 227 29.03 -3.35 -4.56
C MET A 227 28.13 -4.53 -4.97
N LEU A 228 27.91 -5.49 -4.05
CA LEU A 228 26.93 -6.59 -4.23
C LEU A 228 25.47 -6.18 -4.01
N ALA A 229 25.19 -4.95 -3.56
CA ALA A 229 23.83 -4.48 -3.29
C ALA A 229 22.86 -4.64 -4.49
N PRO A 230 23.24 -4.33 -5.75
CA PRO A 230 22.34 -4.50 -6.89
C PRO A 230 21.90 -5.95 -7.08
N LEU A 231 22.81 -6.91 -6.90
CA LEU A 231 22.50 -8.34 -6.99
C LEU A 231 21.53 -8.77 -5.88
N VAL A 232 21.75 -8.30 -4.65
CA VAL A 232 20.85 -8.56 -3.52
C VAL A 232 19.47 -7.93 -3.74
N ILE A 233 19.40 -6.73 -4.33
CA ILE A 233 18.15 -6.05 -4.66
C ILE A 233 17.39 -6.83 -5.73
N VAL A 234 18.04 -7.21 -6.83
CA VAL A 234 17.42 -8.02 -7.90
C VAL A 234 16.92 -9.36 -7.35
N TRP A 235 17.72 -10.04 -6.54
CA TRP A 235 17.30 -11.26 -5.85
C TRP A 235 16.09 -11.03 -4.94
N SER A 236 16.12 -9.97 -4.13
CA SER A 236 15.02 -9.60 -3.23
C SER A 236 13.72 -9.35 -4.00
N ILE A 237 13.81 -8.65 -5.12
CA ILE A 237 12.69 -8.37 -6.02
C ILE A 237 12.15 -9.68 -6.61
N ALA A 238 13.02 -10.53 -7.16
CA ALA A 238 12.64 -11.81 -7.73
C ALA A 238 11.93 -12.71 -6.70
N VAL A 239 12.52 -12.89 -5.51
CA VAL A 239 11.91 -13.65 -4.41
C VAL A 239 10.58 -13.03 -3.95
N PHE A 240 10.49 -11.70 -3.91
CA PHE A 240 9.26 -11.02 -3.53
C PHE A 240 8.13 -11.31 -4.53
N PHE A 241 8.36 -11.18 -5.83
CA PHE A 241 7.35 -11.40 -6.86
C PHE A 241 7.00 -12.90 -7.05
N VAL A 242 8.00 -13.78 -7.04
CA VAL A 242 7.81 -15.21 -7.35
C VAL A 242 7.35 -16.02 -6.14
N ILE A 243 7.76 -15.66 -4.92
CA ILE A 243 7.51 -16.48 -3.73
C ILE A 243 6.61 -15.75 -2.74
N VAL A 244 7.01 -14.57 -2.27
CA VAL A 244 6.32 -13.87 -1.18
C VAL A 244 4.92 -13.43 -1.61
N LEU A 245 4.81 -12.81 -2.78
CA LEU A 245 3.56 -12.29 -3.30
C LEU A 245 2.48 -13.37 -3.49
N PRO A 246 2.70 -14.45 -4.26
CA PRO A 246 1.67 -15.48 -4.42
C PRO A 246 1.32 -16.14 -3.08
N SER A 247 2.30 -16.31 -2.18
CA SER A 247 2.04 -16.81 -0.82
C SER A 247 1.13 -15.87 -0.03
N CYS A 248 1.36 -14.55 -0.07
CA CYS A 248 0.50 -13.55 0.54
C CYS A 248 -0.93 -13.60 -0.02
N LEU A 249 -1.06 -13.68 -1.35
CA LEU A 249 -2.36 -13.74 -2.04
C LEU A 249 -3.14 -15.00 -1.65
N ILE A 250 -2.51 -16.17 -1.67
CA ILE A 250 -3.13 -17.44 -1.26
C ILE A 250 -3.56 -17.39 0.22
N LEU A 251 -2.70 -16.89 1.10
CA LEU A 251 -3.03 -16.75 2.52
C LEU A 251 -4.17 -15.74 2.74
N PHE A 252 -4.23 -14.67 1.95
CA PHE A 252 -5.31 -13.69 2.02
C PHE A 252 -6.64 -14.28 1.58
N LEU A 253 -6.69 -15.09 0.52
CA LEU A 253 -7.91 -15.80 0.11
C LEU A 253 -8.46 -16.67 1.25
N ARG A 254 -7.57 -17.27 2.07
CA ARG A 254 -7.96 -18.10 3.21
C ARG A 254 -8.29 -17.31 4.49
N TYR A 255 -7.59 -16.20 4.73
CA TYR A 255 -7.69 -15.42 5.97
C TYR A 255 -7.79 -13.91 5.74
N PRO A 256 -8.81 -13.43 4.99
CA PRO A 256 -8.85 -12.04 4.53
C PRO A 256 -8.98 -11.03 5.67
N ILE A 257 -9.69 -11.40 6.75
CA ILE A 257 -9.89 -10.57 7.95
C ILE A 257 -8.60 -10.44 8.76
N ARG A 258 -7.88 -11.54 8.99
CA ARG A 258 -6.68 -11.57 9.85
C ARG A 258 -5.50 -10.86 9.19
N LEU A 259 -5.35 -11.00 7.88
CA LEU A 259 -4.20 -10.51 7.12
C LEU A 259 -4.48 -9.20 6.36
N GLY A 260 -5.64 -8.55 6.56
CA GLY A 260 -6.03 -7.37 5.80
C GLY A 260 -4.98 -6.26 5.75
N ARG A 261 -4.35 -5.90 6.89
CA ARG A 261 -3.30 -4.86 6.94
C ARG A 261 -2.06 -5.23 6.12
N LEU A 262 -1.64 -6.49 6.20
CA LEU A 262 -0.48 -7.01 5.51
C LEU A 262 -0.74 -7.08 4.00
N GLN A 263 -1.94 -7.50 3.60
CA GLN A 263 -2.33 -7.55 2.20
C GLN A 263 -2.34 -6.16 1.56
N ILE A 264 -2.96 -5.18 2.22
CA ILE A 264 -2.98 -3.79 1.73
C ILE A 264 -1.54 -3.27 1.59
N PHE A 265 -0.69 -3.52 2.59
CA PHE A 265 0.72 -3.14 2.54
C PHE A 265 1.46 -3.75 1.34
N VAL A 266 1.33 -5.06 1.12
CA VAL A 266 1.97 -5.79 0.01
C VAL A 266 1.45 -5.28 -1.34
N LEU A 267 0.13 -5.12 -1.51
CA LEU A 267 -0.46 -4.59 -2.75
C LEU A 267 0.02 -3.15 -3.03
N CYS A 268 0.13 -2.30 -2.01
CA CYS A 268 0.64 -0.95 -2.19
C CYS A 268 2.12 -0.94 -2.61
N LEU A 269 2.94 -1.85 -2.09
CA LEU A 269 4.33 -2.01 -2.55
C LEU A 269 4.37 -2.46 -4.01
N LEU A 270 3.52 -3.41 -4.43
CA LEU A 270 3.45 -3.84 -5.83
C LEU A 270 3.06 -2.70 -6.76
N ILE A 271 2.01 -1.95 -6.42
CA ILE A 271 1.55 -0.81 -7.22
C ILE A 271 2.67 0.23 -7.31
N THR A 272 3.38 0.49 -6.20
CA THR A 272 4.54 1.40 -6.20
C THR A 272 5.63 0.92 -7.15
N THR A 273 6.01 -0.35 -7.08
CA THR A 273 7.03 -0.94 -7.96
C THR A 273 6.59 -0.89 -9.43
N LEU A 274 5.32 -1.20 -9.71
CA LEU A 274 4.75 -1.12 -11.05
C LEU A 274 4.79 0.32 -11.59
N CYS A 275 4.37 1.30 -10.79
CA CYS A 275 4.44 2.72 -11.15
C CYS A 275 5.88 3.18 -11.40
N LEU A 276 6.86 2.69 -10.62
CA LEU A 276 8.27 3.01 -10.82
C LEU A 276 8.78 2.45 -12.15
N VAL A 277 8.54 1.16 -12.43
CA VAL A 277 8.94 0.50 -13.68
C VAL A 277 8.29 1.19 -14.88
N MET A 278 6.99 1.45 -14.80
CA MET A 278 6.25 2.18 -15.83
C MET A 278 6.82 3.59 -16.03
N SER A 279 7.14 4.33 -14.96
CA SER A 279 7.72 5.67 -15.07
C SER A 279 9.08 5.65 -15.76
N VAL A 280 9.97 4.71 -15.42
CA VAL A 280 11.28 4.55 -16.07
C VAL A 280 11.10 4.24 -17.56
N GLN A 281 10.18 3.33 -17.89
CA GLN A 281 9.89 2.98 -19.28
C GLN A 281 9.32 4.17 -20.08
N LEU A 282 8.39 4.94 -19.50
CA LEU A 282 7.83 6.13 -20.16
C LEU A 282 8.88 7.24 -20.34
N ILE A 283 9.82 7.40 -19.39
CA ILE A 283 10.95 8.33 -19.54
C ILE A 283 11.85 7.90 -20.72
N TYR A 284 12.12 6.60 -20.85
CA TYR A 284 12.86 6.06 -22.00
C TYR A 284 12.12 6.32 -23.33
N GLN A 285 10.80 6.10 -23.37
CA GLN A 285 9.96 6.37 -24.56
C GLN A 285 9.85 7.86 -24.90
N LEU A 286 9.88 8.75 -23.90
CA LEU A 286 9.97 10.19 -24.14
C LEU A 286 11.27 10.55 -24.85
N GLY A 287 12.40 9.96 -24.43
CA GLY A 287 13.72 10.21 -24.98
C GLY A 287 13.97 9.58 -26.36
N LYS A 288 13.32 8.45 -26.68
CA LYS A 288 13.50 7.74 -27.96
C LYS A 288 12.18 7.59 -28.71
N MET A 289 12.02 8.38 -29.78
CA MET A 289 10.84 8.36 -30.66
C MET A 289 10.51 6.95 -31.17
N ASP A 290 11.52 6.18 -31.58
CA ASP A 290 11.31 4.83 -32.13
C ASP A 290 10.77 3.82 -31.11
N ALA A 291 10.99 4.03 -29.81
CA ALA A 291 10.54 3.13 -28.75
C ALA A 291 9.11 3.43 -28.27
N ARG A 292 8.46 4.47 -28.82
CA ARG A 292 7.10 4.84 -28.42
C ARG A 292 6.10 3.80 -28.91
N PRO A 293 5.04 3.54 -28.14
CA PRO A 293 3.94 2.70 -28.61
C PRO A 293 3.37 3.26 -29.91
N ARG A 294 3.01 2.36 -30.82
CA ARG A 294 2.44 2.70 -32.12
C ARG A 294 1.05 2.11 -32.23
N TYR A 295 0.17 2.81 -32.92
CA TYR A 295 -1.18 2.34 -33.20
C TYR A 295 -1.58 2.74 -34.61
N ALA A 296 -2.51 1.99 -35.19
CA ALA A 296 -3.06 2.28 -36.50
C ALA A 296 -4.31 3.15 -36.37
N VAL A 297 -4.39 4.20 -37.18
CA VAL A 297 -5.63 4.93 -37.43
C VAL A 297 -6.25 4.30 -38.66
N THR A 298 -7.45 3.75 -38.54
CA THR A 298 -8.12 2.97 -39.58
C THR A 298 -9.40 3.65 -40.07
N TRP A 299 -9.77 3.41 -41.33
CA TRP A 299 -10.98 3.96 -41.97
C TRP A 299 -11.52 3.00 -43.03
N GLU A 300 -12.78 3.16 -43.42
CA GLU A 300 -13.41 2.33 -44.46
C GLU A 300 -13.10 2.88 -45.86
N ALA A 301 -12.73 1.98 -46.76
CA ALA A 301 -12.48 2.27 -48.17
C ALA A 301 -13.18 1.20 -49.03
N GLY A 302 -14.49 1.37 -49.20
CA GLY A 302 -15.33 0.39 -49.90
C GLY A 302 -15.52 -0.88 -49.07
N SER A 303 -15.08 -2.03 -49.59
CA SER A 303 -15.10 -3.32 -48.87
C SER A 303 -13.82 -3.58 -48.06
N CYS A 304 -12.86 -2.66 -48.08
CA CYS A 304 -11.60 -2.78 -47.37
C CYS A 304 -11.56 -1.81 -46.16
N GLN A 305 -10.79 -2.16 -45.14
CA GLN A 305 -10.36 -1.27 -44.07
C GLN A 305 -8.91 -0.88 -44.31
N CYS A 306 -8.66 0.41 -44.51
CA CYS A 306 -7.32 0.94 -44.68
C CYS A 306 -6.82 1.58 -43.38
N GLY A 307 -5.51 1.61 -43.18
CA GLY A 307 -4.91 2.15 -41.97
C GLY A 307 -3.50 2.66 -42.14
N CYS A 308 -3.14 3.64 -41.30
CA CYS A 308 -1.81 4.23 -41.20
C CYS A 308 -1.30 4.12 -39.77
N VAL A 309 -0.03 3.75 -39.60
CA VAL A 309 0.59 3.55 -38.29
C VAL A 309 1.29 4.83 -37.83
N PHE A 310 0.91 5.32 -36.66
CA PHE A 310 1.48 6.51 -36.04
C PHE A 310 2.07 6.17 -34.68
N SER A 311 3.03 6.98 -34.21
CA SER A 311 3.59 6.85 -32.87
C SER A 311 2.78 7.66 -31.86
N PHE A 312 2.82 7.28 -30.59
CA PHE A 312 2.19 8.05 -29.52
C PHE A 312 2.86 9.44 -29.33
N LYS A 313 2.05 10.46 -29.09
CA LYS A 313 2.50 11.84 -28.90
C LYS A 313 3.17 12.01 -27.53
N SER A 314 4.22 12.83 -27.48
CA SER A 314 4.96 13.12 -26.23
C SER A 314 4.05 13.63 -25.10
N SER A 315 3.02 14.42 -25.41
CA SER A 315 2.08 14.95 -24.41
C SER A 315 1.26 13.85 -23.75
N GLY A 316 0.83 12.84 -24.52
CA GLY A 316 0.12 11.67 -23.98
C GLY A 316 1.02 10.86 -23.04
N ILE A 317 2.27 10.61 -23.44
CA ILE A 317 3.26 9.92 -22.59
C ILE A 317 3.50 10.69 -21.28
N LEU A 318 3.63 12.03 -21.34
CA LEU A 318 3.83 12.87 -20.16
C LEU A 318 2.63 12.84 -19.20
N GLN A 319 1.40 12.81 -19.74
CA GLN A 319 0.18 12.66 -18.92
C GLN A 319 0.17 11.30 -18.20
N ILE A 320 0.43 10.20 -18.92
CA ILE A 320 0.50 8.85 -18.32
C ILE A 320 1.61 8.80 -17.26
N LEU A 321 2.78 9.40 -17.53
CA LEU A 321 3.89 9.48 -16.58
C LEU A 321 3.47 10.23 -15.30
N THR A 322 2.78 11.36 -15.45
CA THR A 322 2.27 12.13 -14.30
C THR A 322 1.29 11.31 -13.47
N MET A 323 0.37 10.58 -14.11
CA MET A 323 -0.55 9.67 -13.43
C MET A 323 0.20 8.56 -12.69
N ALA A 324 1.23 7.96 -13.31
CA ALA A 324 2.08 6.94 -12.70
C ALA A 324 2.72 7.43 -11.40
N VAL A 325 3.32 8.62 -11.44
CA VAL A 325 4.01 9.23 -10.29
C VAL A 325 3.03 9.55 -9.17
N VAL A 326 1.87 10.14 -9.48
CA VAL A 326 0.86 10.49 -8.48
C VAL A 326 0.30 9.24 -7.80
N ILE A 327 -0.02 8.19 -8.56
CA ILE A 327 -0.57 6.96 -7.98
C ILE A 327 0.51 6.22 -7.19
N GLY A 328 1.75 6.16 -7.70
CA GLY A 328 2.89 5.61 -6.97
C GLY A 328 3.10 6.30 -5.63
N TYR A 329 3.09 7.63 -5.60
CA TYR A 329 3.18 8.41 -4.36
C TYR A 329 2.03 8.08 -3.39
N LYS A 330 0.78 8.03 -3.88
CA LYS A 330 -0.38 7.67 -3.04
C LYS A 330 -0.26 6.25 -2.48
N ALA A 331 0.20 5.29 -3.27
CA ALA A 331 0.42 3.91 -2.84
C ALA A 331 1.50 3.83 -1.75
N VAL A 332 2.61 4.57 -1.90
CA VAL A 332 3.66 4.68 -0.87
C VAL A 332 3.10 5.25 0.44
N MET A 333 2.32 6.32 0.38
CA MET A 333 1.71 6.93 1.57
C MET A 333 0.76 5.97 2.27
N LEU A 334 -0.04 5.20 1.51
CA LEU A 334 -0.91 4.17 2.06
C LEU A 334 -0.09 3.01 2.67
N ALA A 335 0.98 2.56 2.01
CA ALA A 335 1.89 1.55 2.53
C ALA A 335 2.50 1.98 3.87
N PHE A 336 2.95 3.23 4.02
CA PHE A 336 3.48 3.73 5.29
C PHE A 336 2.42 3.77 6.39
N ARG A 337 1.17 4.11 6.08
CA ARG A 337 0.05 4.04 7.04
C ARG A 337 -0.20 2.59 7.48
N CYS A 338 -0.20 1.64 6.57
CA CYS A 338 -0.32 0.21 6.88
C CYS A 338 0.86 -0.28 7.71
N LEU A 339 2.09 0.14 7.39
CA LEU A 339 3.30 -0.24 8.13
C LEU A 339 3.25 0.23 9.58
N LYS A 340 2.76 1.47 9.84
CA LYS A 340 2.52 1.96 11.20
C LYS A 340 1.57 1.04 11.97
N GLY A 341 0.45 0.64 11.35
CA GLY A 341 -0.53 -0.29 11.94
C GLY A 341 -0.03 -1.74 12.06
N LEU A 342 0.87 -2.18 11.18
CA LEU A 342 1.53 -3.49 11.27
C LEU A 342 2.58 -3.53 12.38
N ARG A 343 3.25 -2.41 12.65
CA ARG A 343 4.26 -2.31 13.72
C ARG A 343 3.63 -2.26 15.11
N ARG A 344 2.44 -1.66 15.23
CA ARG A 344 1.73 -1.48 16.50
C ARG A 344 0.24 -1.76 16.30
N SER A 345 -0.27 -2.81 16.93
CA SER A 345 -1.69 -3.22 16.91
C SER A 345 -2.65 -2.10 17.35
N ASN A 346 -2.20 -1.27 18.28
CA ASN A 346 -2.88 -0.11 18.87
C ASN A 346 -3.31 0.97 17.87
N TRP A 347 -2.65 1.03 16.71
CA TRP A 347 -3.04 1.92 15.62
C TRP A 347 -3.96 1.16 14.67
N ALA A 348 -5.21 1.59 14.54
CA ALA A 348 -5.98 1.22 13.36
C ALA A 348 -6.49 2.46 12.65
N ASN A 349 -5.87 2.67 11.50
CA ASN A 349 -6.31 3.65 10.56
C ASN A 349 -7.38 2.99 9.71
N LEU A 350 -8.56 3.59 9.62
CA LEU A 350 -9.44 3.33 8.48
C LEU A 350 -8.65 3.70 7.23
N MET A 351 -8.54 2.79 6.27
CA MET A 351 -7.71 2.99 5.09
C MET A 351 -8.44 3.86 4.06
N THR A 352 -9.78 3.88 4.09
CA THR A 352 -10.63 4.76 3.28
C THR A 352 -10.62 6.22 3.73
N VAL A 353 -10.32 6.49 5.00
CA VAL A 353 -10.37 7.83 5.58
C VAL A 353 -8.95 8.32 5.84
N MET A 354 -8.59 9.54 5.39
CA MET A 354 -7.24 10.07 5.62
C MET A 354 -6.92 10.35 7.10
N PHE A 355 -7.88 10.26 8.02
CA PHE A 355 -7.65 10.44 9.45
C PHE A 355 -7.18 9.14 10.11
N ALA A 356 -6.06 9.21 10.82
CA ALA A 356 -5.56 8.14 11.67
C ALA A 356 -6.24 8.25 13.04
N ILE A 357 -6.92 7.20 13.49
CA ILE A 357 -7.53 7.19 14.83
C ILE A 357 -6.80 6.14 15.68
N PRO A 358 -6.22 6.49 16.84
CA PRO A 358 -5.70 5.49 17.76
C PRO A 358 -6.87 4.63 18.27
N LEU A 359 -6.81 3.30 18.11
CA LEU A 359 -7.90 2.41 18.55
C LEU A 359 -7.85 2.09 20.04
N THR A 360 -6.64 2.05 20.59
CA THR A 360 -6.42 2.04 22.03
C THR A 360 -6.25 3.49 22.44
N VAL A 361 -7.38 4.17 22.59
CA VAL A 361 -7.38 5.44 23.31
C VAL A 361 -7.11 5.08 24.76
N TYR A 362 -5.86 5.29 25.20
CA TYR A 362 -5.56 5.50 26.61
C TYR A 362 -6.60 6.49 27.13
N PRO A 363 -7.25 6.29 28.29
CA PRO A 363 -8.06 7.36 28.85
C PRO A 363 -7.17 8.60 28.94
N ALA A 364 -7.47 9.60 28.12
CA ALA A 364 -6.81 10.87 28.20
C ALA A 364 -7.45 11.55 29.40
N GLU A 365 -6.74 11.56 30.53
CA GLU A 365 -7.12 12.38 31.66
C GLU A 365 -6.56 13.78 31.37
N TRP A 366 -7.46 14.71 31.07
CA TRP A 366 -7.09 16.10 30.83
C TRP A 366 -7.53 16.94 32.00
N LEU A 367 -6.52 17.50 32.66
CA LEU A 367 -6.68 18.44 33.74
C LEU A 367 -6.03 19.75 33.31
N GLN A 368 -6.63 20.85 33.73
CA GLN A 368 -6.01 22.16 33.70
C GLN A 368 -4.77 22.17 34.62
N PRO A 369 -3.87 23.17 34.51
CA PRO A 369 -2.68 23.26 35.37
C PRO A 369 -2.99 23.28 36.88
N ASP A 370 -4.22 23.65 37.25
CA ASP A 370 -4.71 23.65 38.63
C ASP A 370 -5.29 22.30 39.08
N GLY A 371 -5.19 21.26 38.25
CA GLY A 371 -5.71 19.92 38.51
C GLY A 371 -7.23 19.77 38.31
N LYS A 372 -7.94 20.81 37.84
CA LYS A 372 -9.39 20.73 37.57
C LYS A 372 -9.68 20.16 36.18
N PRO A 373 -10.86 19.56 35.95
CA PRO A 373 -11.28 19.15 34.61
C PRO A 373 -11.27 20.33 33.62
N ILE A 374 -11.02 20.02 32.34
CA ILE A 374 -11.05 21.00 31.24
C ILE A 374 -12.39 21.74 31.15
N LYS A 375 -12.39 22.92 30.52
CA LYS A 375 -13.57 23.77 30.41
C LYS A 375 -14.74 22.99 29.79
N PHE A 376 -15.93 23.16 30.36
CA PHE A 376 -17.18 22.45 29.99
C PHE A 376 -17.27 20.96 30.37
N ARG A 377 -16.37 20.45 31.22
CA ARG A 377 -16.43 19.07 31.75
C ARG A 377 -16.54 19.04 33.27
N GLN A 378 -17.20 18.00 33.79
CA GLN A 378 -17.20 17.69 35.22
C GLN A 378 -16.12 16.65 35.56
N GLU A 379 -15.76 16.58 36.84
CA GLU A 379 -14.75 15.64 37.32
C GLU A 379 -15.25 14.19 37.11
N GLY A 380 -14.45 13.36 36.43
CA GLY A 380 -14.81 12.00 36.06
C GLY A 380 -15.53 11.85 34.71
N ASP A 381 -15.87 12.95 34.02
CA ASP A 381 -16.39 12.86 32.66
C ASP A 381 -15.28 12.40 31.70
N PRO A 382 -15.49 11.34 30.91
CA PRO A 382 -14.47 10.87 29.98
C PRO A 382 -14.27 11.92 28.88
N VAL A 383 -13.06 12.47 28.79
CA VAL A 383 -12.66 13.45 27.77
C VAL A 383 -12.97 12.94 26.35
N GLN A 384 -12.90 11.63 26.15
CA GLN A 384 -13.21 10.94 24.89
C GLN A 384 -14.71 10.79 24.55
N GLY A 385 -15.59 11.25 25.44
CA GLY A 385 -17.03 11.26 25.20
C GLY A 385 -17.47 12.27 24.14
N GLU A 386 -16.59 13.20 23.76
CA GLU A 386 -16.91 14.26 22.82
C GLU A 386 -16.94 13.79 21.36
N PRO A 387 -18.02 14.03 20.61
CA PRO A 387 -18.22 13.57 19.24
C PRO A 387 -17.36 14.28 18.18
N ALA A 388 -16.05 14.39 18.36
CA ALA A 388 -15.00 14.44 17.33
C ALA A 388 -13.65 14.53 18.05
N PHE A 389 -13.39 13.62 18.99
CA PHE A 389 -12.22 13.70 19.86
C PHE A 389 -10.92 13.62 19.03
N ASP A 390 -10.41 14.81 18.69
CA ASP A 390 -9.05 15.04 18.26
C ASP A 390 -8.34 15.66 19.46
N PRO A 391 -7.44 14.91 20.13
CA PRO A 391 -6.71 15.40 21.28
C PRO A 391 -5.83 16.62 20.94
N PHE A 392 -5.60 16.94 19.67
CA PHE A 392 -4.87 18.15 19.28
C PHE A 392 -5.81 19.34 19.10
N ALA A 393 -6.97 19.15 18.46
CA ALA A 393 -7.95 20.22 18.28
C ALA A 393 -8.52 20.72 19.62
N MET A 394 -8.80 19.82 20.56
CA MET A 394 -9.32 20.25 21.87
C MET A 394 -8.24 20.86 22.78
N MET A 395 -6.95 20.58 22.54
CA MET A 395 -5.85 21.30 23.19
C MET A 395 -5.84 22.75 22.73
N ASP A 396 -6.00 22.99 21.42
CA ASP A 396 -5.99 24.34 20.83
C ASP A 396 -7.15 25.22 21.34
N GLU A 397 -8.27 24.64 21.76
CA GLU A 397 -9.43 25.35 22.30
C GLU A 397 -9.29 25.76 23.79
N GLN A 398 -8.27 25.26 24.51
CA GLN A 398 -8.07 25.66 25.90
C GLN A 398 -7.34 27.02 25.99
N PRO A 399 -7.80 27.95 26.86
CA PRO A 399 -7.16 29.26 27.03
C PRO A 399 -5.70 29.19 27.51
N ASN A 400 -5.27 28.04 28.01
CA ASN A 400 -3.92 27.73 28.47
C ASN A 400 -3.29 26.56 27.67
N SER A 401 -3.62 26.41 26.40
CA SER A 401 -3.17 25.29 25.54
C SER A 401 -1.65 25.10 25.57
N ALA A 402 -0.88 26.19 25.66
CA ALA A 402 0.58 26.18 25.73
C ALA A 402 1.15 25.53 27.02
N SER A 403 0.37 25.45 28.09
CA SER A 403 0.78 24.88 29.39
C SER A 403 -0.04 23.66 29.82
N THR A 404 -0.95 23.19 28.98
CA THR A 404 -1.81 22.03 29.27
C THR A 404 -1.12 20.76 28.73
N THR A 405 -0.76 19.85 29.62
CA THR A 405 -0.12 18.57 29.27
C THR A 405 -1.14 17.44 29.22
N CYS A 406 -1.20 16.73 28.10
CA CYS A 406 -1.99 15.51 27.94
C CYS A 406 -1.22 14.32 28.55
N ASP A 407 -1.69 13.79 29.68
CA ASP A 407 -1.14 12.55 30.25
C ASP A 407 -1.93 11.34 29.71
N LEU A 408 -1.25 10.48 28.94
CA LEU A 408 -1.83 9.27 28.36
C LEU A 408 -1.48 8.09 29.25
N ARG A 409 -2.27 7.83 30.29
CA ARG A 409 -1.99 6.72 31.20
C ARG A 409 -2.50 5.38 30.68
N PRO A 410 -1.69 4.31 30.68
CA PRO A 410 -2.18 2.95 30.51
C PRO A 410 -3.02 2.56 31.72
N SER A 411 -4.34 2.78 31.66
CA SER A 411 -5.24 2.21 32.66
C SER A 411 -5.42 0.72 32.36
N SER A 412 -4.89 -0.15 33.23
CA SER A 412 -5.35 -1.53 33.29
C SER A 412 -6.86 -1.50 33.52
N ALA A 413 -7.64 -2.24 32.72
CA ALA A 413 -9.09 -2.34 32.91
C ALA A 413 -9.50 -2.90 34.29
N LYS A 414 -8.52 -3.32 35.12
CA LYS A 414 -8.71 -3.77 36.50
C LYS A 414 -8.45 -2.69 37.56
N ASP A 415 -7.83 -1.57 37.20
CA ASP A 415 -7.33 -0.59 38.19
C ASP A 415 -8.27 0.60 38.40
N ASN A 416 -9.56 0.45 38.12
CA ASN A 416 -10.61 1.34 38.61
C ASN A 416 -11.38 0.70 39.78
N PRO A 417 -10.83 0.71 41.01
CA PRO A 417 -11.59 0.35 42.22
C PRO A 417 -12.46 1.51 42.75
N SER A 418 -12.38 2.72 42.21
CA SER A 418 -13.06 3.89 42.75
C SER A 418 -14.47 4.09 42.17
N LYS A 419 -15.46 3.88 43.04
CA LYS A 419 -16.90 4.23 42.90
C LYS A 419 -17.75 3.34 41.99
N GLN A 420 -17.83 2.05 42.33
CA GLN A 420 -19.06 1.28 42.11
C GLN A 420 -20.03 1.51 43.28
N HIS A 421 -20.75 2.63 43.30
CA HIS A 421 -22.06 2.61 43.96
C HIS A 421 -22.95 1.68 43.14
N ALA A 422 -23.35 0.59 43.79
CA ALA A 422 -24.21 -0.42 43.21
C ALA A 422 -25.60 0.19 42.96
N ASP A 423 -25.96 0.34 41.69
CA ASP A 423 -27.36 0.28 41.27
C ASP A 423 -27.74 -1.22 41.22
N PRO A 424 -28.63 -1.70 42.11
CA PRO A 424 -28.96 -3.12 42.22
C PRO A 424 -29.85 -3.65 41.09
N THR A 425 -30.17 -2.88 40.05
CA THR A 425 -31.09 -3.36 38.97
C THR A 425 -30.60 -3.21 37.53
N GLY A 426 -29.38 -2.72 37.28
CA GLY A 426 -28.83 -2.55 35.93
C GLY A 426 -27.83 -3.66 35.52
N LYS A 427 -28.24 -4.56 34.61
CA LYS A 427 -27.37 -5.57 33.97
C LYS A 427 -26.07 -4.95 33.44
N ARG A 428 -24.94 -5.28 34.06
CA ARG A 428 -23.59 -4.88 33.62
C ARG A 428 -23.14 -5.66 32.40
N PHE A 429 -22.89 -4.94 31.31
CA PHE A 429 -22.24 -5.47 30.11
C PHE A 429 -20.77 -5.77 30.39
N SER A 430 -20.44 -7.06 30.44
CA SER A 430 -19.07 -7.54 30.34
C SER A 430 -18.59 -7.39 28.90
N ALA A 431 -17.44 -6.75 28.68
CA ALA A 431 -16.71 -6.89 27.42
C ALA A 431 -16.41 -8.37 27.15
N PRO A 432 -16.22 -8.81 25.89
CA PRO A 432 -15.94 -10.21 25.59
C PRO A 432 -14.63 -10.62 26.29
N ARG A 433 -14.75 -11.42 27.36
CA ARG A 433 -13.62 -12.12 27.94
C ARG A 433 -13.15 -13.15 26.92
N ILE A 434 -11.99 -12.91 26.32
CA ILE A 434 -11.23 -13.95 25.64
C ILE A 434 -10.88 -14.98 26.73
N PRO A 435 -11.10 -16.29 26.53
CA PRO A 435 -10.77 -17.31 27.52
C PRO A 435 -9.31 -17.17 27.93
N THR A 436 -9.12 -16.78 29.18
CA THR A 436 -7.85 -16.36 29.77
C THR A 436 -7.25 -17.58 30.46
N VAL A 437 -6.48 -18.40 29.74
CA VAL A 437 -5.68 -19.44 30.44
C VAL A 437 -4.23 -19.53 29.94
N GLN A 438 -3.83 -18.91 28.82
CA GLN A 438 -2.42 -19.00 28.36
C GLN A 438 -1.80 -17.72 27.80
N LEU A 439 -2.49 -16.57 27.91
CA LEU A 439 -2.01 -15.27 27.38
C LEU A 439 -1.61 -14.26 28.47
N GLN A 440 -1.78 -14.59 29.75
CA GLN A 440 -1.62 -13.65 30.85
C GLN A 440 -0.15 -13.46 31.27
N GLU A 441 0.73 -14.43 31.05
CA GLU A 441 2.14 -14.32 31.44
C GLU A 441 3.05 -13.72 30.35
N ALA A 442 2.65 -13.76 29.07
CA ALA A 442 3.50 -13.26 27.99
C ALA A 442 3.28 -11.77 27.63
N GLN A 443 2.21 -11.15 28.13
CA GLN A 443 1.74 -9.83 27.66
C GLN A 443 1.74 -8.73 28.72
N ILE A 444 2.09 -9.07 29.97
CA ILE A 444 2.36 -8.10 31.04
C ILE A 444 3.88 -7.96 31.15
N ARG A 445 4.53 -7.39 30.13
CA ARG A 445 5.84 -6.77 30.32
C ARG A 445 5.57 -5.28 30.34
N HIS A 446 5.98 -4.61 31.42
CA HIS A 446 5.76 -3.19 31.67
C HIS A 446 6.31 -2.37 30.49
N GLU A 447 5.42 -1.87 29.63
CA GLU A 447 5.74 -0.80 28.67
C GLU A 447 5.56 0.51 29.42
N GLU A 448 6.66 1.18 29.76
CA GLU A 448 6.66 2.49 30.41
C GLU A 448 6.73 3.60 29.33
N ILE A 449 6.19 4.78 29.62
CA ILE A 449 6.18 5.90 28.67
C ILE A 449 7.42 6.76 28.94
N GLY A 450 8.32 6.86 27.95
CA GLY A 450 9.46 7.78 28.03
C GLY A 450 9.05 9.24 27.83
N CYS A 451 9.94 10.18 28.13
CA CYS A 451 9.71 11.64 28.21
C CYS A 451 9.15 12.37 26.97
N CYS A 452 8.71 11.67 25.91
CA CYS A 452 8.12 12.25 24.70
C CYS A 452 6.81 11.56 24.26
N GLY A 453 6.13 10.84 25.15
CA GLY A 453 4.87 10.13 24.80
C GLY A 453 5.07 8.87 23.94
N PHE A 454 6.32 8.40 23.81
CA PHE A 454 6.62 7.14 23.15
C PHE A 454 6.82 6.04 24.20
N PRO A 455 6.13 4.88 24.07
CA PRO A 455 6.39 3.75 24.96
C PRO A 455 7.79 3.18 24.71
N TYR A 456 8.53 2.99 25.79
CA TYR A 456 9.83 2.33 25.90
C TYR A 456 9.63 0.99 26.64
N LEU A 457 10.37 -0.04 26.22
CA LEU A 457 10.38 -1.31 26.92
C LEU A 457 11.27 -1.14 28.14
N ALA A 458 10.68 -1.05 29.34
CA ALA A 458 11.44 -1.12 30.57
C ALA A 458 12.26 -2.42 30.54
N LYS A 459 13.59 -2.30 30.62
CA LYS A 459 14.45 -3.46 30.89
C LYS A 459 13.98 -4.01 32.23
N VAL A 460 13.35 -5.17 32.18
CA VAL A 460 13.05 -5.97 33.38
C VAL A 460 14.40 -6.37 33.96
N GLY A 461 14.71 -5.90 35.17
CA GLY A 461 15.81 -6.32 36.04
C GLY A 461 17.04 -6.87 35.32
N ALA A 462 18.00 -6.00 34.99
CA ALA A 462 19.32 -6.32 35.50
C ALA A 462 19.16 -6.06 36.99
N ASP A 463 19.00 -7.13 37.77
CA ASP A 463 19.00 -7.02 39.21
C ASP A 463 20.33 -6.34 39.58
N ASP A 464 20.23 -5.18 40.20
CA ASP A 464 21.32 -4.47 40.88
C ASP A 464 21.68 -5.27 42.16
N GLU A 465 22.01 -6.54 42.01
CA GLU A 465 22.69 -7.36 42.99
C GLU A 465 24.06 -7.70 42.38
N ASP A 466 25.14 -7.31 43.06
CA ASP A 466 26.57 -7.46 42.72
C ASP A 466 27.32 -6.20 42.19
N GLU A 467 26.97 -4.99 42.64
CA GLU A 467 27.86 -3.81 42.57
C GLU A 467 28.35 -3.34 43.96
N GLU A 468 28.47 -4.27 44.92
CA GLU A 468 29.06 -4.00 46.25
C GLU A 468 30.33 -4.82 46.58
N ASP A 469 30.85 -5.65 45.67
CA ASP A 469 32.05 -6.48 45.90
C ASP A 469 33.29 -6.11 45.03
N LEU A 470 33.31 -4.94 44.38
CA LEU A 470 34.46 -4.48 43.57
C LEU A 470 35.30 -3.34 44.19
N GLU A 471 35.08 -2.97 45.45
CA GLU A 471 35.94 -2.00 46.17
C GLU A 471 36.90 -2.63 47.19
N ALA A 472 37.23 -3.92 47.06
CA ALA A 472 38.17 -4.60 47.96
C ALA A 472 39.35 -5.31 47.25
N GLU A 473 39.85 -4.78 46.12
CA GLU A 473 41.14 -5.24 45.59
C GLU A 473 41.91 -4.16 44.82
N GLN A 474 42.24 -3.06 45.50
CA GLN A 474 43.38 -2.21 45.15
C GLN A 474 44.30 -2.10 46.37
N ARG A 475 45.11 -3.14 46.59
CA ARG A 475 46.41 -2.95 47.23
C ARG A 475 47.29 -2.17 46.24
N PRO A 476 48.00 -1.12 46.68
CA PRO A 476 49.16 -0.65 45.94
C PRO A 476 50.23 -1.74 46.03
N GLU A 477 50.52 -2.39 44.90
CA GLU A 477 51.81 -3.08 44.76
C GLU A 477 52.90 -2.01 44.76
N ASP A 478 53.85 -2.17 45.68
CA ASP A 478 55.07 -1.38 45.77
C ASP A 478 55.81 -1.36 44.42
N PRO A 479 56.38 -0.22 44.01
CA PRO A 479 57.19 -0.17 42.80
C PRO A 479 58.46 -1.02 42.98
N PRO A 480 58.82 -1.88 42.01
CA PRO A 480 60.05 -2.64 42.08
C PRO A 480 61.25 -1.70 42.03
N ALA A 481 62.14 -1.90 43.00
CA ALA A 481 63.42 -1.26 43.10
C ALA A 481 64.21 -1.43 41.79
N ARG A 482 64.68 -0.28 41.30
CA ARG A 482 65.54 -0.11 40.14
C ARG A 482 66.93 -0.63 40.49
N GLU A 483 67.23 -1.89 40.16
CA GLU A 483 68.63 -2.36 40.14
C GLU A 483 69.30 -1.85 38.87
N SER A 484 70.16 -0.86 39.06
CA SER A 484 71.20 -0.45 38.13
C SER A 484 72.40 -1.40 38.26
N LYS A 485 72.71 -2.13 37.19
CA LYS A 485 74.06 -2.56 36.79
C LYS A 485 74.09 -2.55 35.27
N GLU A 486 74.75 -1.59 34.63
CA GLU A 486 76.19 -1.52 34.37
C GLU A 486 76.74 -2.68 33.54
N GLU A 487 77.65 -2.27 32.64
CA GLU A 487 78.52 -3.01 31.72
C GLU A 487 77.95 -3.27 30.32
N GLU A 488 78.33 -2.49 29.31
CA GLU A 488 79.65 -2.27 28.68
C GLU A 488 79.87 -3.19 27.46
N VAL A 489 80.23 -2.53 26.34
CA VAL A 489 81.35 -2.91 25.43
C VAL A 489 81.11 -4.19 24.60
N THR A 490 81.25 -4.25 23.27
CA THR A 490 81.76 -3.44 22.14
C THR A 490 81.30 -4.24 20.90
N LEU A 491 81.16 -3.73 19.67
CA LEU A 491 82.12 -3.00 18.83
C LEU A 491 81.35 -2.50 17.60
#